data_AF-A0AAV1K615-F1
#
_entry.id   AF-A0AAV1K615-F1
#
_cell.length_a   1.000
_cell.length_b   1.000
_cell.length_c   1.000
_cell.angle_alpha   90.00
_cell.angle_beta   90.00
_cell.angle_gamma   90.00
#
_symmetry.space_group_name_H-M   'P 1'
#
loop_
_entity.id
_entity.type
_entity.pdbx_description
1 polymer ?
#
loop_
_entity_poly.entity_id
_entity_poly.type
_entity_poly.pdbx_seq_one_letter_code
_entity_poly.pdbx_strand_id
1 'polypeptide(L)'
;MKQFGNLAYIRGILYFRLSPYEQKAFAGAFKKGLPNLVPRTFMTLPYWLPPFLIAGMVYHCVEEAYRKSKRKNPKDYIDEVDPNPPPPPVIETKEKCS
;
A
#
# COMPACT_ATOMS: atom_id res chain seq x y z
N MET A 1 -31.80 -24.42 -5.55
CA MET A 1 -31.30 -23.90 -4.26
C MET A 1 -31.22 -25.06 -3.27
N LYS A 2 -30.18 -25.12 -2.43
CA LYS A 2 -30.02 -26.19 -1.43
C LYS A 2 -30.70 -25.74 -0.13
N GLN A 3 -31.67 -26.51 0.37
CA GLN A 3 -32.46 -26.17 1.57
C GLN A 3 -32.00 -27.01 2.76
N PHE A 4 -32.10 -26.45 3.97
CA PHE A 4 -31.87 -27.18 5.21
C PHE A 4 -32.66 -28.51 5.20
N GLY A 5 -31.95 -29.61 5.46
CA GLY A 5 -32.46 -30.98 5.32
C GLY A 5 -31.88 -31.77 4.13
N ASN A 6 -31.40 -31.10 3.06
CA ASN A 6 -30.76 -31.75 1.90
C ASN A 6 -29.36 -31.19 1.58
N LEU A 7 -28.55 -30.91 2.61
CA LEU A 7 -27.20 -30.33 2.44
C LEU A 7 -26.13 -31.40 2.21
N ALA A 8 -26.04 -32.35 3.13
CA ALA A 8 -25.01 -33.38 3.15
C ALA A 8 -25.47 -34.58 3.99
N TYR A 9 -24.89 -35.74 3.68
CA TYR A 9 -25.09 -36.97 4.44
C TYR A 9 -24.00 -37.09 5.51
N ILE A 10 -24.34 -36.87 6.79
CA ILE A 10 -23.39 -36.88 7.93
C ILE A 10 -23.91 -37.85 8.99
N ARG A 11 -23.08 -38.79 9.45
CA ARG A 11 -23.38 -39.74 10.54
C ARG A 11 -22.32 -39.63 11.64
N GLY A 12 -22.73 -39.80 12.90
CA GLY A 12 -21.80 -40.07 14.01
C GLY A 12 -21.01 -38.88 14.55
N ILE A 13 -21.41 -37.63 14.28
CA ILE A 13 -20.73 -36.45 14.84
C ILE A 13 -21.55 -35.86 16.00
N LEU A 14 -20.92 -35.72 17.16
CA LEU A 14 -21.51 -35.10 18.35
C LEU A 14 -20.87 -33.73 18.59
N TYR A 15 -21.70 -32.69 18.67
CA TYR A 15 -21.26 -31.32 18.93
C TYR A 15 -21.80 -30.84 20.27
N PHE A 16 -20.91 -30.39 21.15
CA PHE A 16 -21.26 -29.79 22.43
C PHE A 16 -21.15 -28.27 22.35
N ARG A 17 -22.10 -27.56 22.96
CA ARG A 17 -22.14 -26.10 22.99
C ARG A 17 -22.62 -25.63 24.35
N LEU A 18 -22.05 -24.54 24.84
CA LEU A 18 -22.50 -23.87 26.06
C LEU A 18 -23.51 -22.76 25.71
N SER A 19 -24.44 -22.44 26.61
CA SER A 19 -25.38 -21.33 26.41
C SER A 19 -24.63 -20.01 26.26
N PRO A 20 -25.06 -19.09 25.36
CA PRO A 20 -24.39 -17.80 25.19
C PRO A 20 -24.32 -16.97 26.46
N TYR A 21 -25.28 -17.10 27.37
CA TYR A 21 -25.33 -16.37 28.64
C TYR A 21 -24.28 -16.83 29.65
N GLU A 22 -23.69 -18.01 29.44
CA GLU A 22 -22.65 -18.58 30.30
C GLU A 22 -21.24 -18.36 29.71
N GLN A 23 -21.15 -17.95 28.44
CA GLN A 23 -19.89 -17.70 27.76
C GLN A 23 -19.45 -16.25 27.94
N LYS A 24 -18.15 -16.04 28.17
CA LYS A 24 -17.54 -14.70 28.10
C LYS A 24 -17.31 -14.35 26.63
N ALA A 25 -17.97 -13.30 26.13
CA ALA A 25 -17.87 -12.88 24.72
C ALA A 25 -16.44 -12.62 24.23
N PHE A 26 -15.55 -12.14 25.13
CA PHE A 26 -14.14 -11.84 24.82
C PHE A 26 -13.16 -12.77 25.56
N ALA A 27 -13.57 -14.00 25.86
CA ALA A 27 -12.71 -14.97 26.53
C ALA A 27 -11.36 -15.12 25.80
N GLY A 28 -10.27 -14.72 26.45
CA GLY A 28 -8.93 -14.86 25.89
C GLY A 28 -8.61 -13.92 24.71
N ALA A 29 -9.29 -12.79 24.56
CA ALA A 29 -9.00 -11.81 23.50
C ALA A 29 -7.51 -11.39 23.49
N PHE A 30 -6.93 -11.10 24.65
CA PHE A 30 -5.50 -10.75 24.73
C PHE A 30 -4.58 -11.97 24.75
N LYS A 31 -4.91 -13.01 25.52
CA LYS A 31 -4.03 -14.19 25.67
C LYS A 31 -4.00 -15.10 24.42
N LYS A 32 -5.13 -15.22 23.71
CA LYS A 32 -5.27 -16.09 22.53
C LYS A 32 -5.50 -15.30 21.25
N GLY A 33 -6.23 -14.19 21.31
CA GLY A 33 -6.53 -13.37 20.14
C GLY A 33 -5.26 -12.71 19.58
N LEU A 34 -4.54 -11.91 20.36
CA LEU A 34 -3.33 -11.22 19.90
C LEU A 34 -2.27 -12.19 19.34
N PRO A 35 -1.87 -13.26 20.05
CA PRO A 35 -0.88 -14.21 19.53
C PRO A 35 -1.30 -14.94 18.25
N ASN A 36 -2.61 -15.06 17.97
CA ASN A 36 -3.12 -15.65 16.74
C ASN A 36 -3.28 -14.62 15.61
N LEU A 37 -3.51 -13.35 15.92
CA LEU A 37 -3.59 -12.27 14.93
C LEU A 37 -2.23 -11.98 14.30
N VAL A 38 -1.17 -11.98 15.10
CA VAL A 38 0.21 -11.69 14.65
C VAL A 38 0.68 -12.58 13.48
N PRO A 39 0.67 -13.93 13.58
CA PRO A 39 1.10 -14.77 12.46
C PRO A 39 0.16 -14.63 11.25
N ARG A 40 -1.14 -14.41 11.47
CA ARG A 40 -2.11 -14.19 10.38
C ARG A 40 -1.80 -12.93 9.58
N THR A 41 -1.52 -11.81 10.26
CA THR A 41 -1.18 -10.56 9.57
C THR A 41 0.15 -10.69 8.83
N PHE A 42 1.17 -11.28 9.46
CA PHE A 42 2.48 -11.49 8.81
C PHE A 42 2.42 -12.41 7.58
N MET A 43 1.58 -13.45 7.58
CA MET A 43 1.37 -14.29 6.39
C MET A 43 0.76 -13.52 5.21
N THR A 44 -0.09 -12.54 5.48
CA THR A 44 -0.72 -11.71 4.43
C THR A 44 0.10 -10.49 4.03
N LEU A 45 1.00 -10.05 4.90
CA LEU A 45 1.84 -8.87 4.72
C LEU A 45 2.55 -8.80 3.36
N PRO A 46 3.22 -9.85 2.84
CA PRO A 46 3.90 -9.77 1.55
C PRO A 46 2.97 -9.60 0.35
N TYR A 47 1.66 -9.81 0.48
CA TYR A 47 0.72 -9.65 -0.63
C TYR A 47 0.31 -8.18 -0.82
N TRP A 48 -0.02 -7.49 0.28
CA TRP A 48 -0.54 -6.12 0.21
C TRP A 48 0.56 -5.08 0.47
N LEU A 49 1.57 -5.36 1.29
CA LEU A 49 2.58 -4.36 1.66
C LEU A 49 3.41 -3.85 0.46
N PRO A 50 3.86 -4.67 -0.50
CA PRO A 50 4.67 -4.18 -1.62
C PRO A 50 3.99 -3.08 -2.46
N PRO A 51 2.74 -3.21 -2.94
CA PRO A 51 2.11 -2.14 -3.71
C PRO A 51 1.93 -0.85 -2.90
N PHE A 52 1.65 -0.93 -1.58
CA PHE A 52 1.57 0.28 -0.74
C PHE A 52 2.91 0.98 -0.58
N LEU A 53 4.00 0.22 -0.36
CA LEU A 53 5.33 0.80 -0.25
C LEU A 53 5.76 1.45 -1.57
N ILE A 54 5.53 0.78 -2.70
CA ILE A 54 5.86 1.31 -4.03
C ILE A 54 5.07 2.61 -4.27
N ALA A 55 3.77 2.63 -3.98
CA ALA A 55 2.95 3.82 -4.13
C ALA A 55 3.47 4.99 -3.28
N GLY A 56 3.85 4.73 -2.02
CA GLY A 56 4.44 5.75 -1.14
C GLY A 56 5.78 6.29 -1.66
N MET A 57 6.66 5.40 -2.13
CA MET A 57 7.95 5.81 -2.70
C MET A 57 7.77 6.66 -3.95
N VAL A 58 6.89 6.26 -4.87
CA VAL A 58 6.59 7.00 -6.10
C VAL A 58 6.02 8.38 -5.77
N TYR A 59 5.08 8.44 -4.82
CA TYR A 59 4.49 9.71 -4.38
C TYR A 59 5.55 10.70 -3.89
N HIS A 60 6.42 10.27 -2.97
CA HIS A 60 7.50 11.11 -2.46
C HIS A 60 8.47 11.55 -3.55
N CYS A 61 8.88 10.63 -4.44
CA CYS A 61 9.78 10.93 -5.54
C CYS A 61 9.21 12.01 -6.47
N VAL A 62 7.93 11.87 -6.86
CA VAL A 62 7.25 12.81 -7.76
C VAL A 62 7.09 14.18 -7.10
N GLU A 63 6.68 14.22 -5.84
CA GLU A 63 6.50 15.47 -5.10
C GLU A 63 7.83 16.24 -4.95
N GLU A 64 8.92 15.54 -4.66
CA GLU A 64 10.26 16.14 -4.58
C GLU A 64 10.75 16.64 -5.95
N ALA A 65 10.57 15.84 -7.00
CA ALA A 65 10.91 16.22 -8.36
C ALA A 65 10.11 17.45 -8.81
N TYR A 66 8.81 17.48 -8.52
CA TYR A 66 7.93 18.62 -8.81
C TYR A 66 8.32 19.88 -8.03
N ARG A 67 8.73 19.73 -6.77
CA ARG A 67 9.23 20.85 -5.97
C ARG A 67 10.55 21.39 -6.50
N LYS A 68 11.44 20.52 -6.97
CA LYS A 68 12.73 20.89 -7.58
C LYS A 68 12.52 21.57 -8.94
N SER A 69 11.62 21.06 -9.78
CA SER A 69 11.35 21.60 -11.12
C SER A 69 10.72 22.99 -11.11
N LYS A 70 9.99 23.35 -10.04
CA LYS A 70 9.47 24.72 -9.85
C LYS A 70 10.55 25.75 -9.50
N ARG A 71 11.73 25.32 -9.08
CA ARG A 71 12.82 26.24 -8.77
C ARG A 71 13.53 26.64 -10.05
N LYS A 72 13.82 27.94 -10.17
CA LYS A 72 14.65 28.46 -11.25
C LYS A 72 16.05 27.87 -11.13
N ASN A 73 16.60 27.37 -12.24
CA ASN A 73 17.97 26.90 -12.29
C ASN A 73 18.88 28.08 -12.66
N PRO A 74 19.86 28.47 -11.83
CA PRO A 74 20.74 29.61 -12.12
C PRO A 74 21.56 29.43 -13.41
N LYS A 75 21.77 28.18 -13.84
CA LYS A 75 22.52 27.87 -15.07
C LYS A 75 21.81 28.29 -16.34
N ASP A 76 20.48 28.40 -16.30
CA ASP A 76 19.67 28.73 -17.48
C ASP A 76 19.82 30.22 -17.88
N TYR A 77 20.36 31.07 -17.00
CA TYR A 77 20.49 32.52 -17.21
C TYR A 77 21.93 32.99 -17.53
N ILE A 78 22.88 32.05 -17.62
CA ILE A 78 24.31 32.38 -17.81
C ILE A 78 24.58 32.84 -19.25
N ASP A 79 23.88 32.24 -20.22
CA ASP A 79 24.08 32.47 -21.65
C ASP A 79 22.96 33.31 -22.31
N GLU A 80 21.93 33.73 -21.55
CA GLU A 80 20.81 34.57 -22.05
C GLU A 80 21.15 36.08 -22.10
N VAL A 81 22.33 36.48 -21.62
CA VAL A 81 22.80 37.88 -21.68
C VAL A 81 23.67 38.07 -22.94
N ASP A 82 23.03 38.15 -24.11
CA ASP A 82 23.66 38.62 -25.36
C ASP A 82 23.00 39.93 -25.87
N PRO A 83 23.77 40.88 -26.43
CA PRO A 83 23.35 42.29 -26.62
C PRO A 83 22.29 42.55 -27.73
N ASN A 84 21.69 41.55 -28.38
CA ASN A 84 20.58 41.71 -29.34
C ASN A 84 19.77 40.37 -29.51
N PRO A 85 18.45 40.40 -29.85
CA PRO A 85 17.48 39.30 -29.65
C PRO A 85 17.52 38.13 -30.70
N PRO A 86 16.81 36.98 -30.46
CA PRO A 86 17.35 35.62 -30.67
C PRO A 86 16.82 34.82 -31.89
N PRO A 87 17.48 33.71 -32.29
CA PRO A 87 16.89 32.60 -33.07
C PRO A 87 16.56 31.33 -32.24
N PRO A 88 15.65 30.46 -32.75
CA PRO A 88 14.82 29.52 -31.97
C PRO A 88 15.48 28.20 -31.50
N PRO A 89 14.85 27.47 -30.55
CA PRO A 89 15.51 26.46 -29.72
C PRO A 89 15.60 25.07 -30.38
N VAL A 90 16.73 24.38 -30.14
CA VAL A 90 16.91 22.95 -30.44
C VAL A 90 17.02 22.19 -29.11
N ILE A 91 16.17 21.17 -28.96
CA ILE A 91 15.97 20.39 -27.73
C ILE A 91 16.77 19.09 -27.84
N GLU A 92 17.70 18.82 -26.91
CA GLU A 92 18.22 17.49 -26.51
C GLU A 92 19.30 17.72 -25.41
N THR A 93 19.44 16.97 -24.32
CA THR A 93 19.18 15.55 -24.05
C THR A 93 18.97 15.33 -22.55
N LYS A 94 18.18 14.29 -22.24
CA LYS A 94 17.85 13.81 -20.90
C LYS A 94 19.08 13.19 -20.23
N GLU A 95 19.44 13.64 -19.02
CA GLU A 95 20.27 12.83 -18.13
C GLU A 95 19.56 12.55 -16.81
N LYS A 96 19.70 11.28 -16.44
CA LYS A 96 18.89 10.48 -15.52
C LYS A 96 18.97 10.98 -14.09
N CYS A 97 17.83 10.89 -13.40
CA CYS A 97 17.82 10.72 -11.96
C CYS A 97 18.66 9.49 -11.58
N SER A 98 19.62 9.70 -10.68
CA SER A 98 20.12 8.72 -9.71
C SER A 98 19.77 9.22 -8.31
#